data_AF-A0A0G4MHX7-F1
#
_entry.id   AF-A0A0G4MHX7-F1
#
_cell.length_a   1.000
_cell.length_b   1.000
_cell.length_c   1.000
_cell.angle_alpha   90.00
_cell.angle_beta   90.00
_cell.angle_gamma   90.00
#
_symmetry.space_group_name_H-M   'P 1'
#
loop_
_entity.id
_entity.type
_entity.pdbx_description
1 polymer ?
#
loop_
_entity_poly.entity_id
_entity_poly.type
_entity_poly.pdbx_seq_one_letter_code
_entity_poly.pdbx_strand_id
1 'polypeptide(L)'
;FSLHPTKYPWVHEQWFSTFDHQALRRGFQVYREVCASCHSLARIPYRSLVGSVLTVDEAKALAEENEYPGEPNDEGEIEMRPGKLSDYLPSPYKNDEAARAANNGALPPDLSLIVKA
;
A
#
# COMPACT_ATOMS: atom_id res chain seq x y z
N PHE A 1 -13.76 -26.74 -13.77
CA PHE A 1 -14.77 -25.68 -13.95
C PHE A 1 -14.53 -24.62 -12.90
N SER A 2 -14.45 -23.34 -13.29
CA SER A 2 -14.35 -22.22 -12.36
C SER A 2 -15.72 -21.57 -12.18
N LEU A 3 -16.03 -21.11 -10.97
CA LEU A 3 -17.24 -20.34 -10.70
C LEU A 3 -16.94 -18.87 -11.00
N HIS A 4 -17.67 -18.29 -11.95
CA HIS A 4 -17.52 -16.88 -12.30
C HIS A 4 -18.15 -15.99 -11.20
N PRO A 5 -17.58 -14.81 -10.92
CA PRO A 5 -18.10 -13.91 -9.90
C PRO A 5 -19.44 -13.27 -10.30
N THR A 6 -20.28 -12.99 -9.31
CA THR A 6 -21.49 -12.18 -9.47
C THR A 6 -21.14 -10.71 -9.68
N LYS A 7 -21.92 -10.02 -10.51
CA LYS A 7 -21.78 -8.57 -10.71
C LYS A 7 -22.49 -7.82 -9.58
N TYR A 8 -21.73 -7.24 -8.66
CA TYR A 8 -22.26 -6.38 -7.61
C TYR A 8 -22.46 -4.95 -8.13
N PRO A 9 -23.51 -4.24 -7.69
CA PRO A 9 -23.83 -2.90 -8.20
C PRO A 9 -22.99 -1.82 -7.49
N TRP A 10 -21.70 -1.72 -7.80
CA TRP A 10 -20.82 -0.73 -7.20
C TRP A 10 -21.16 0.69 -7.66
N VAL A 11 -21.14 1.66 -6.74
CA VAL A 11 -21.52 3.06 -7.04
C VAL A 11 -20.66 3.69 -8.14
N HIS A 12 -19.37 3.38 -8.16
CA HIS A 12 -18.38 3.93 -9.11
C HIS A 12 -18.41 3.27 -10.50
N GLU A 13 -19.32 2.32 -10.74
CA GLU A 13 -19.59 1.78 -12.09
C GLU A 13 -20.64 2.59 -12.86
N GLN A 14 -21.35 3.51 -12.19
CA GLN A 14 -22.36 4.36 -12.82
C GLN A 14 -21.68 5.52 -13.58
N TRP A 15 -22.30 5.96 -14.69
CA TRP A 15 -21.70 6.91 -15.64
C TRP A 15 -21.28 8.26 -15.06
N PHE A 16 -22.03 8.77 -14.09
CA PHE A 16 -21.80 10.09 -13.49
C PHE A 16 -21.40 10.02 -12.01
N SER A 17 -20.96 8.83 -11.57
CA SER A 17 -20.55 8.59 -10.19
C SER A 17 -19.03 8.45 -10.11
N THR A 18 -18.47 8.88 -8.98
CA THR A 18 -17.06 8.73 -8.65
C THR A 18 -16.87 7.72 -7.52
N PHE A 19 -15.63 7.52 -7.08
CA PHE A 19 -15.34 6.73 -5.90
C PHE A 19 -15.93 7.36 -4.63
N ASP A 20 -16.47 6.53 -3.74
CA ASP A 20 -16.78 6.93 -2.38
C ASP A 20 -15.47 7.05 -1.58
N HIS A 21 -15.00 8.28 -1.37
CA HIS A 21 -13.77 8.56 -0.64
C HIS A 21 -13.82 8.11 0.83
N GLN A 22 -15.00 8.05 1.45
CA GLN A 22 -15.12 7.49 2.80
C GLN A 22 -14.94 5.97 2.78
N ALA A 23 -15.46 5.28 1.76
CA ALA A 23 -15.19 3.86 1.56
C ALA A 23 -13.72 3.60 1.25
N LEU A 24 -13.06 4.44 0.43
CA LEU A 24 -11.63 4.34 0.18
C LEU A 24 -10.81 4.49 1.47
N ARG A 25 -11.15 5.44 2.33
CA ARG A 25 -10.48 5.63 3.63
C ARG A 25 -10.62 4.41 4.53
N ARG A 26 -11.83 3.85 4.66
CA ARG A 26 -12.06 2.60 5.42
C ARG A 26 -11.33 1.41 4.79
N GLY A 27 -11.33 1.31 3.46
CA GLY A 27 -10.62 0.26 2.74
C GLY A 27 -9.10 0.32 2.95
N PHE A 28 -8.53 1.53 3.00
CA PHE A 28 -7.12 1.71 3.33
C PHE A 28 -6.79 1.28 4.76
N GLN A 29 -7.68 1.54 5.72
CA GLN A 29 -7.53 1.03 7.10
C GLN A 29 -7.53 -0.51 7.12
N VAL A 30 -8.46 -1.16 6.41
CA VAL A 30 -8.49 -2.62 6.28
C VAL A 30 -7.19 -3.15 5.68
N TYR A 31 -6.67 -2.51 4.63
CA TYR A 31 -5.37 -2.87 4.07
C TYR A 31 -4.26 -2.79 5.13
N ARG A 32 -4.17 -1.68 5.86
CA ARG A 32 -3.14 -1.48 6.90
C ARG A 32 -3.22 -2.52 8.02
N GLU A 33 -4.42 -2.81 8.51
CA GLU A 33 -4.62 -3.66 9.69
C GLU A 33 -4.59 -5.16 9.37
N VAL A 34 -4.91 -5.56 8.13
CA VAL A 34 -5.08 -6.98 7.76
C VAL A 34 -4.12 -7.42 6.67
N CYS A 35 -3.94 -6.63 5.62
CA CYS A 35 -3.28 -7.08 4.39
C CYS A 35 -1.79 -6.71 4.35
N ALA A 36 -1.41 -5.57 4.95
CA ALA A 36 -0.07 -5.00 4.85
C ALA A 36 1.04 -5.87 5.46
N SER A 37 0.68 -6.85 6.29
CA SER A 37 1.62 -7.86 6.83
C SER A 37 2.05 -8.91 5.81
N CYS A 38 1.30 -9.11 4.72
CA CYS A 38 1.58 -10.11 3.70
C CYS A 38 1.65 -9.54 2.29
N HIS A 39 0.88 -8.51 1.98
CA HIS A 39 0.78 -7.94 0.65
C HIS A 39 1.48 -6.59 0.57
N SER A 40 2.29 -6.42 -0.47
CA SER A 40 2.87 -5.12 -0.81
C SER A 40 1.89 -4.24 -1.57
N LEU A 41 2.18 -2.94 -1.55
CA LEU A 41 1.50 -1.92 -2.35
C LEU A 41 2.55 -0.99 -2.98
N ALA A 42 3.51 -1.61 -3.67
CA ALA A 42 4.81 -1.03 -4.00
C ALA A 42 4.76 0.17 -4.95
N ARG A 43 3.64 0.40 -5.64
CA ARG A 43 3.49 1.50 -6.62
C ARG A 43 2.77 2.72 -6.05
N ILE A 44 2.38 2.71 -4.78
CA ILE A 44 1.61 3.79 -4.16
C ILE A 44 2.47 4.56 -3.14
N PRO A 45 2.84 5.81 -3.45
CA PRO A 45 3.53 6.68 -2.51
C PRO A 45 2.55 7.36 -1.55
N TYR A 46 3.00 7.71 -0.34
CA TYR A 46 2.16 8.37 0.68
C TYR A 46 1.47 9.64 0.16
N ARG A 47 2.15 10.43 -0.67
CA ARG A 47 1.60 11.63 -1.30
C ARG A 47 0.34 11.39 -2.14
N SER A 48 0.11 10.19 -2.65
CA SER A 48 -1.12 9.87 -3.41
C SER A 48 -2.35 9.66 -2.51
N LEU A 49 -2.13 9.43 -1.21
CA LEU A 49 -3.18 9.31 -0.21
C LEU A 49 -3.71 10.68 0.23
N VAL A 50 -2.91 11.73 0.05
CA VAL A 50 -3.24 13.11 0.44
C VAL A 50 -4.37 13.65 -0.42
N GLY A 51 -5.42 14.14 0.22
CA GLY A 51 -6.60 14.70 -0.46
C GLY A 51 -7.50 13.65 -1.10
N SER A 52 -7.12 12.37 -1.06
CA SER A 52 -7.94 11.25 -1.49
C SER A 52 -8.52 10.50 -0.29
N VAL A 53 -7.68 9.92 0.56
CA VAL A 53 -8.11 9.12 1.72
C VAL A 53 -7.61 9.68 3.05
N LEU A 54 -6.53 10.47 3.04
CA LEU A 54 -5.90 11.08 4.21
C LEU A 54 -5.69 12.59 3.99
N THR A 55 -5.60 13.34 5.09
CA THR A 55 -5.08 14.71 5.06
C THR A 55 -3.55 14.71 4.92
N VAL A 56 -2.94 15.88 4.69
CA VAL A 56 -1.48 16.03 4.64
C VAL A 56 -0.85 15.57 5.96
N ASP A 57 -1.39 16.04 7.09
CA ASP A 57 -0.84 15.76 8.41
C ASP A 57 -0.99 14.27 8.77
N GLU A 58 -2.12 13.66 8.44
CA GLU A 58 -2.34 12.22 8.64
C GLU A 58 -1.40 11.37 7.79
N ALA A 59 -1.22 11.71 6.52
CA ALA A 59 -0.31 10.98 5.63
C ALA A 59 1.16 11.16 6.06
N LYS A 60 1.51 12.34 6.59
CA LYS A 60 2.85 12.62 7.10
C LYS A 60 3.12 11.82 8.37
N ALA A 61 2.20 11.85 9.34
CA ALA A 61 2.31 11.03 10.56
C ALA A 61 2.46 9.55 10.21
N LEU A 62 1.68 9.06 9.25
CA LEU A 62 1.78 7.68 8.77
C LEU A 62 3.12 7.35 8.10
N ALA A 63 3.69 8.28 7.34
CA ALA A 63 5.01 8.08 6.73
C ALA A 63 6.11 8.02 7.81
N GLU A 64 6.02 8.90 8.82
CA GLU A 64 6.98 9.00 9.92
C GLU A 64 6.95 7.79 10.88
N GLU A 65 5.86 7.00 10.90
CA GLU A 65 5.78 5.71 11.62
C GLU A 65 6.75 4.65 11.05
N ASN A 66 7.30 4.85 9.86
CA ASN A 66 8.11 3.86 9.15
C ASN A 66 9.52 4.38 8.86
N GLU A 67 10.49 3.46 8.82
CA GLU A 67 11.89 3.78 8.56
C GLU A 67 12.30 3.44 7.13
N TYR A 68 13.09 4.33 6.51
CA TYR A 68 13.61 4.19 5.16
C TYR A 68 15.12 4.45 5.11
N PRO A 69 15.83 3.89 4.12
CA PRO A 69 17.22 4.27 3.89
C PRO A 69 17.34 5.77 3.57
N GLY A 70 18.27 6.43 4.27
CA GLY A 70 18.68 7.81 4.04
C GLY A 70 19.65 7.95 2.88
N GLU A 71 20.27 9.12 2.79
CA GLU A 71 21.41 9.35 1.91
C GLU A 71 22.70 8.91 2.63
N PRO A 72 23.74 8.46 1.90
CA PRO A 72 25.03 8.16 2.52
C PRO A 72 25.59 9.40 3.23
N ASN A 73 26.05 9.22 4.47
CA ASN A 73 26.75 10.27 5.22
C ASN A 73 28.19 10.48 4.69
N ASP A 74 28.95 11.38 5.32
CA ASP A 74 30.33 11.71 4.90
C ASP A 74 31.31 10.53 5.00
N GLU A 75 30.94 9.48 5.73
CA GLU A 75 31.70 8.22 5.87
C GLU A 75 31.22 7.13 4.89
N GLY A 76 30.17 7.42 4.10
CA GLY A 76 29.57 6.49 3.14
C GLY A 76 28.55 5.53 3.75
N GLU A 77 28.17 5.71 5.02
CA GLU A 77 27.19 4.87 5.71
C GLU A 77 25.76 5.33 5.42
N ILE A 78 24.85 4.39 5.18
CA ILE A 78 23.42 4.67 4.94
C ILE A 78 22.67 4.48 6.25
N GLU A 79 22.32 5.59 6.89
CA GLU A 79 21.49 5.60 8.09
C GLU A 79 20.00 5.49 7.74
N MET A 80 19.21 4.96 8.68
CA MET A 80 17.76 4.94 8.55
C MET A 80 17.19 6.30 8.93
N ARG A 81 16.16 6.75 8.20
CA ARG A 81 15.43 7.99 8.45
C ARG A 81 13.93 7.73 8.56
N PRO A 82 13.18 8.60 9.26
CA PRO A 82 11.72 8.57 9.18
C PRO A 82 11.25 8.78 7.74
N GLY A 83 10.12 8.16 7.40
CA GLY A 83 9.49 8.31 6.09
C GLY A 83 8.99 9.72 5.83
N LYS A 84 8.98 10.10 4.54
CA LYS A 84 8.41 11.35 4.05
C LYS A 84 7.32 11.05 3.02
N LEU A 85 6.49 12.05 2.69
CA LEU A 85 5.37 11.89 1.76
C LEU A 85 5.77 11.36 0.37
N SER A 86 7.02 11.56 -0.06
CA SER A 86 7.50 11.05 -1.34
C SER A 86 7.82 9.54 -1.34
N ASP A 87 7.98 8.93 -0.16
CA ASP A 87 8.31 7.51 -0.03
C ASP A 87 7.09 6.62 -0.36
N TYR A 88 7.39 5.38 -0.72
CA TYR A 88 6.40 4.33 -1.02
C TYR A 88 6.00 3.57 0.23
N LEU A 89 4.77 3.03 0.24
CA LEU A 89 4.34 2.15 1.33
C LEU A 89 5.33 0.99 1.52
N PRO A 90 5.70 0.66 2.77
CA PRO A 90 6.71 -0.34 3.04
C PRO A 90 6.23 -1.72 2.57
N SER A 91 7.15 -2.51 2.02
CA SER A 91 6.90 -3.91 1.70
C SER A 91 7.00 -4.77 2.96
N PRO A 92 6.10 -5.74 3.18
CA PRO A 92 6.19 -6.65 4.32
C PRO A 92 7.42 -7.55 4.29
N TYR A 93 7.98 -7.78 3.10
CA TYR A 93 9.14 -8.64 2.89
C TYR A 93 10.23 -7.92 2.12
N LYS A 94 11.49 -8.28 2.40
CA LYS A 94 12.68 -7.72 1.73
C LYS A 94 12.80 -8.17 0.27
N ASN A 95 12.31 -9.37 -0.04
CA ASN A 95 12.34 -10.00 -1.37
C ASN A 95 11.30 -11.14 -1.47
N ASP A 96 11.15 -11.68 -2.69
CA ASP A 96 10.19 -12.73 -3.01
C ASP A 96 10.51 -14.03 -2.27
N GLU A 97 11.79 -14.36 -2.05
CA GLU A 97 12.21 -15.57 -1.33
C GLU A 97 11.76 -15.53 0.13
N ALA A 98 11.93 -14.39 0.80
CA ALA A 98 11.45 -14.18 2.16
C ALA A 98 9.92 -14.28 2.23
N ALA A 99 9.21 -13.71 1.25
CA ALA A 99 7.76 -13.80 1.17
C ALA A 99 7.30 -15.25 1.01
N ARG A 100 7.94 -16.03 0.13
CA ARG A 100 7.63 -17.45 -0.06
C ARG A 100 7.94 -18.27 1.18
N ALA A 101 9.08 -18.03 1.83
CA ALA A 101 9.46 -18.74 3.04
C ALA A 101 8.42 -18.53 4.16
N ALA A 102 7.90 -17.31 4.31
CA ALA A 102 6.87 -16.97 5.31
C ALA A 102 5.47 -17.53 4.96
N ASN A 103 5.20 -17.86 3.69
CA ASN A 103 3.88 -18.25 3.20
C ASN A 103 3.85 -19.67 2.59
N ASN A 104 4.62 -20.61 3.15
CA ASN A 104 4.67 -22.02 2.73
C ASN A 104 4.93 -22.21 1.23
N GLY A 105 5.82 -21.39 0.65
CA GLY A 105 6.21 -21.42 -0.75
C GLY A 105 5.35 -20.55 -1.69
N ALA A 106 4.18 -20.10 -1.24
CA ALA A 106 3.32 -19.19 -2.01
C ALA A 106 3.85 -17.75 -1.95
N LEU A 107 3.73 -17.01 -3.04
CA LEU A 107 4.10 -15.59 -3.09
C LEU A 107 2.81 -14.75 -3.06
N PRO A 108 2.56 -13.96 -1.99
CA PRO A 108 1.47 -13.00 -1.99
C PRO A 108 1.67 -11.97 -3.12
N PRO A 109 0.72 -11.78 -4.04
CA PRO A 109 0.86 -10.81 -5.11
C PRO A 109 0.81 -9.38 -4.57
N ASP A 110 1.52 -8.47 -5.25
CA ASP A 110 1.40 -7.03 -5.03
C ASP A 110 -0.02 -6.55 -5.38
N LEU A 111 -0.62 -5.74 -4.50
CA LEU A 111 -2.00 -5.32 -4.65
C LEU A 111 -2.18 -4.00 -5.42
N SER A 112 -1.09 -3.36 -5.88
CA SER A 112 -1.17 -2.04 -6.52
C SER A 112 -2.07 -2.02 -7.76
N LEU A 113 -2.13 -3.14 -8.50
CA LEU A 113 -2.92 -3.28 -9.73
C LEU A 113 -3.81 -4.53 -9.75
N ILE A 114 -4.04 -5.20 -8.62
CA ILE A 114 -4.72 -6.52 -8.59
C ILE A 114 -6.12 -6.52 -9.22
N VAL A 115 -6.82 -5.38 -9.17
CA VAL A 115 -8.16 -5.21 -9.75
C VAL A 115 -8.14 -5.02 -11.29
N LYS A 116 -6.96 -4.90 -11.90
CA LYS A 116 -6.73 -4.74 -13.34
C LYS A 116 -5.66 -5.71 -13.89
N ALA A 117 -5.24 -6.69 -13.10
CA ALA A 117 -4.17 -7.62 -13.42
C ALA A 117 -4.57 -8.62 -14.52
#